data_AF-A0A840E537-F1
#
_entry.id   AF-A0A840E537-F1
#
_cell.length_a   1.000
_cell.length_b   1.000
_cell.length_c   1.000
_cell.angle_alpha   90.00
_cell.angle_beta   90.00
_cell.angle_gamma   90.00
#
_symmetry.space_group_name_H-M   'P 1'
#
loop_
_entity.id
_entity.type
_entity.pdbx_description
1 polymer ?
#
loop_
_entity_poly.entity_id
_entity_poly.type
_entity_poly.pdbx_seq_one_letter_code
_entity_poly.pdbx_strand_id
1 'polypeptide(L)' 'MKASKYNDGSNSLLHKCEDGDSQWILRYIIHEHRREMGLGVLDALRKVS' A
#
# COMPACT_ATOMS: atom_id res chain seq x y z
N MET A 1 -3.14 -3.14 15.90
CA MET A 1 -3.35 -1.69 15.59
C MET A 1 -4.39 -1.61 14.49
N LYS A 2 -5.31 -0.63 14.48
CA LYS A 2 -6.35 -0.54 13.42
C LYS A 2 -5.69 -0.33 12.05
N ALA A 3 -6.08 -1.12 11.07
CA ALA A 3 -5.59 -0.96 9.70
C ALA A 3 -5.87 0.47 9.19
N SER A 4 -4.88 1.11 8.56
CA SER A 4 -4.98 2.50 8.09
C SER A 4 -4.44 2.66 6.67
N LYS A 5 -4.91 3.69 5.96
CA LYS A 5 -4.44 4.05 4.62
C LYS A 5 -3.87 5.48 4.65
N TYR A 6 -2.64 5.67 4.19
CA TYR A 6 -1.98 6.96 4.05
C TYR A 6 -1.77 7.29 2.57
N ASN A 7 -2.23 8.45 2.11
CA ASN A 7 -2.10 8.88 0.72
C ASN A 7 -0.79 9.66 0.54
N ASP A 8 0.02 9.29 -0.45
CA ASP A 8 1.31 9.95 -0.73
C ASP A 8 1.22 11.12 -1.72
N GLY A 9 0.01 11.42 -2.21
CA GLY A 9 -0.24 12.49 -3.18
C GLY A 9 -0.08 12.08 -4.65
N SER A 10 0.36 10.85 -4.94
CA SER A 10 0.65 10.35 -6.29
C SER A 10 -0.33 9.27 -6.78
N ASN A 11 -1.55 9.27 -6.25
CA ASN A 11 -2.52 8.17 -6.36
C ASN A 11 -2.09 6.86 -5.69
N SER A 12 -0.97 6.84 -4.97
CA SER A 12 -0.57 5.68 -4.18
C SER A 12 -1.01 5.82 -2.72
N LEU A 13 -1.26 4.68 -2.09
CA LEU A 13 -1.70 4.58 -0.71
C LEU A 13 -0.82 3.57 0.02
N LEU A 14 -0.25 3.95 1.15
CA LEU A 14 0.35 3.00 2.08
C LEU A 14 -0.74 2.42 2.98
N HIS A 15 -0.99 1.12 2.87
CA HIS A 15 -1.86 0.38 3.77
C HIS A 15 -1.03 -0.25 4.88
N LYS A 16 -1.26 0.16 6.13
CA LYS A 16 -0.65 -0.49 7.30
C LYS A 16 -1.57 -1.61 7.77
N CYS A 17 -1.07 -2.84 7.73
CA CYS A 17 -1.77 -4.04 8.21
C CYS A 17 -1.71 -4.12 9.74
N GLU A 18 -2.62 -4.89 10.32
CA GLU A 18 -2.70 -5.03 11.79
C GLU A 18 -1.49 -5.77 12.38
N ASP A 19 -0.87 -6.65 11.59
CA ASP A 19 0.26 -7.52 11.94
C ASP A 19 1.63 -6.83 11.84
N GLY A 20 1.67 -5.51 11.58
CA GLY A 20 2.91 -4.73 11.48
C GLY A 20 3.49 -4.62 10.07
N ASP A 21 3.00 -5.44 9.14
CA ASP A 21 3.31 -5.31 7.72
C ASP A 21 2.64 -4.08 7.10
N SER A 22 3.17 -3.64 5.96
CA SER A 22 2.55 -2.57 5.17
C SER A 22 2.61 -2.90 3.69
N GLN A 23 1.67 -2.42 2.89
CA GLN A 23 1.66 -2.61 1.44
C GLN A 23 1.34 -1.29 0.74
N TRP A 24 2.03 -1.03 -0.36
CA TRP A 24 1.64 0.04 -1.28
C TRP A 24 0.48 -0.40 -2.16
N ILE A 25 -0.50 0.47 -2.33
CA ILE A 25 -1.65 0.30 -3.20
C ILE A 25 -1.61 1.42 -4.24
N LEU A 26 -1.54 1.06 -5.52
CA LEU A 26 -1.72 2.00 -6.62
C LEU A 26 -3.21 2.15 -6.92
N ARG A 27 -3.70 3.40 -6.94
CA ARG A 27 -5.01 3.73 -7.52
C ARG A 27 -4.83 4.18 -8.95
N TYR A 28 -5.66 3.66 -9.83
CA TYR A 28 -5.66 4.02 -11.24
C TYR A 28 -7.07 3.97 -11.80
N ILE A 29 -7.26 4.60 -12.96
CA ILE A 29 -8.54 4.66 -13.67
C ILE A 29 -8.36 3.93 -14.99
N ILE A 30 -9.20 2.93 -15.25
CA ILE A 30 -9.34 2.29 -16.57
C ILE A 30 -10.80 2.43 -16.98
N HIS A 31 -11.04 2.98 -18.17
CA HIS A 31 -12.39 3.19 -18.70
C HIS A 31 -13.32 3.81 -17.65
N GLU A 32 -12.89 4.91 -17.00
CA GLU A 32 -13.65 5.64 -15.96
C GLU A 32 -13.85 4.89 -14.63
N HIS A 33 -13.40 3.65 -14.52
CA HIS A 33 -13.51 2.87 -13.30
C HIS A 33 -12.24 3.00 -12.46
N ARG A 34 -12.41 3.44 -11.21
CA ARG A 34 -11.33 3.44 -10.23
C ARG A 34 -11.05 2.00 -9.76
N ARG A 35 -9.78 1.63 -9.78
CA ARG A 35 -9.27 0.33 -9.35
C ARG A 35 -8.13 0.53 -8.34
N GLU A 36 -7.86 -0.51 -7.55
CA GLU A 36 -6.74 -0.58 -6.61
C GLU A 36 -5.91 -1.84 -6.94
N MET A 37 -4.58 -1.72 -6.93
CA MET A 37 -3.65 -2.84 -7.12
C MET A 37 -2.56 -2.79 -6.04
N GLY A 38 -2.32 -3.91 -5.37
CA GLY A 38 -1.22 -4.05 -4.42
C GLY A 38 0.13 -4.15 -5.14
N LEU A 39 1.12 -3.39 -4.69
CA LEU A 39 2.48 -3.34 -5.26
C LEU A 39 3.49 -4.19 -4.47
N GLY A 40 3.00 -5.09 -3.61
CA GLY A 40 3.83 -5.93 -2.73
C GLY A 40 3.95 -5.37 -1.30
N VAL A 41 4.45 -6.22 -0.40
CA VAL A 41 4.65 -5.88 1.01
C VAL A 41 5.92 -5.05 1.13
N LEU A 42 5.81 -3.91 1.81
CA LEU A 42 6.94 -3.13 2.28
C LEU A 42 7.54 -3.86 3.48
N ASP A 43 8.41 -4.82 3.21
CA ASP A 43 9.28 -5.39 4.24
C ASP A 43 10.31 -4.32 4.61
N ALA A 44 10.35 -3.92 5.88
CA ALA A 44 11.27 -2.91 6.37
C ALA A 44 12.68 -3.50 6.42
N LEU A 45 13.32 -3.59 5.25
CA LEU A 45 14.73 -3.88 5.04
C LEU A 45 15.23 -4.91 6.07
N ARG A 46 14.74 -6.14 5.96
CA ARG A 46 15.25 -7.26 6.77
C ARG A 46 16.75 -7.30 6.53
N LYS A 47 17.54 -6.84 7.51
CA LYS A 47 18.99 -7.03 7.52
C LYS A 47 19.19 -8.52 7.39
N VAL A 48 19.67 -8.94 6.21
CA VAL A 48 20.13 -10.30 6.01
C VAL A 48 21.36 -10.42 6.90
N SER A 49 21.22 -11.13 8.01
CA SER A 49 22.30 -11.51 8.91
C SER A 49 23.21 -12.52 8.25
#